data_AF-A0A380EI67-F1
#
_entry.id   AF-A0A380EI67-F1
#
_cell.length_a   1.000
_cell.length_b   1.000
_cell.length_c   1.000
_cell.angle_alpha   90.00
_cell.angle_beta   90.00
_cell.angle_gamma   90.00
#
_symmetry.space_group_name_H-M   'P 1'
#
loop_
_entity.id
_entity.type
_entity.pdbx_description
1 polymer ?
#
loop_
_entity_poly.entity_id
_entity_poly.type
_entity_poly.pdbx_seq_one_letter_code
_entity_poly.pdbx_strand_id
1 'polypeptide(L)' 'MKFAVLVFPGSNCDRDMFNAAIKSGVEAEYVDYRETSLSGFDGVLIPGGFSFGIT' A
#
# COMPACT_ATOMS: atom_id res chain seq x y z
N MET A 1 4.85 13.95 -4.80
CA MET A 1 5.41 12.63 -4.44
C MET A 1 4.23 11.68 -4.34
N LYS A 2 4.21 10.64 -5.16
CA LYS A 2 3.10 9.70 -5.28
C LYS A 2 3.55 8.31 -4.82
N PHE A 3 2.90 7.75 -3.81
CA PHE A 3 3.24 6.45 -3.26
C PHE A 3 2.22 5.37 -3.62
N ALA A 4 2.71 4.16 -3.91
CA ALA A 4 1.87 2.97 -4.07
C ALA A 4 1.71 2.27 -2.71
N VAL A 5 0.49 2.17 -2.20
CA VAL A 5 0.16 1.34 -1.03
C VAL A 5 -0.29 -0.02 -1.55
N LEU A 6 0.55 -1.04 -1.38
CA LEU A 6 0.22 -2.38 -1.87
C LEU A 6 -0.90 -3.01 -1.03
N VAL A 7 -1.87 -3.64 -1.69
CA VAL A 7 -2.95 -4.39 -1.04
C VAL A 7 -2.76 -5.88 -1.29
N PHE A 8 -2.62 -6.64 -0.21
CA PHE A 8 -2.49 -8.09 -0.25
C PHE A 8 -3.77 -8.74 0.29
N PRO A 9 -4.12 -9.97 -0.11
CA PRO A 9 -5.19 -10.73 0.52
C PRO A 9 -4.89 -10.90 2.02
N GLY A 10 -5.77 -10.41 2.88
CA GLY A 10 -5.60 -10.50 4.33
C GLY A 10 -4.64 -9.47 4.95
N SER A 11 -4.16 -8.46 4.21
CA SER A 11 -3.53 -7.30 4.86
C SER A 11 -4.54 -6.56 5.73
N ASN A 12 -4.06 -5.98 6.85
CA ASN A 12 -4.93 -5.34 7.84
C ASN A 12 -4.61 -3.86 8.03
N CYS A 13 -3.39 -3.44 7.69
CA CYS A 13 -2.90 -2.09 7.95
C CYS A 13 -2.74 -1.24 6.68
N ASP A 14 -3.25 -1.70 5.53
CA ASP A 14 -3.27 -0.92 4.27
C ASP A 14 -3.96 0.44 4.46
N ARG A 15 -5.14 0.46 5.08
CA ARG A 15 -5.90 1.68 5.35
C ARG A 15 -5.17 2.65 6.28
N ASP A 16 -4.52 2.14 7.32
CA ASP A 16 -3.81 2.98 8.29
C ASP A 16 -2.58 3.63 7.63
N MET A 17 -1.87 2.86 6.80
CA MET A 17 -0.73 3.32 6.02
C MET A 17 -1.14 4.36 4.98
N PHE A 18 -2.23 4.13 4.24
CA PHE A 18 -2.78 5.10 3.30
C PHE A 18 -3.17 6.41 4.01
N ASN A 19 -3.90 6.31 5.12
CA ASN A 19 -4.31 7.48 5.89
C ASN A 19 -3.11 8.26 6.44
N ALA A 20 -2.05 7.59 6.86
CA ALA A 20 -0.81 8.23 7.30
C ALA A 20 -0.17 9.02 6.14
N ALA A 21 -0.07 8.43 4.95
CA ALA A 21 0.50 9.09 3.77
C ALA A 21 -0.28 10.37 3.40
N ILE A 22 -1.61 10.29 3.33
CA ILE A 22 -2.46 11.46 3.03
C ILE A 22 -2.30 12.54 4.10
N LYS A 23 -2.28 12.18 5.40
CA LYS A 23 -2.10 13.13 6.50
C LYS A 23 -0.71 13.77 6.54
N SER A 24 0.30 13.10 5.98
CA SER A 24 1.64 13.66 5.81
C SER A 24 1.76 14.60 4.59
N GLY A 25 0.67 14.84 3.86
CA GLY A 25 0.66 15.73 2.69
C GLY A 25 1.22 15.08 1.42
N VAL A 26 1.25 13.75 1.37
CA VAL A 26 1.78 12.97 0.26
C VAL A 26 0.64 12.31 -0.49
N GLU A 27 0.74 12.24 -1.82
CA GLU A 27 -0.24 11.52 -2.63
C GLU A 27 0.00 10.01 -2.52
N ALA A 28 -1.07 9.24 -2.41
CA ALA A 28 -1.00 7.79 -2.34
C ALA A 28 -2.16 7.15 -3.10
N GLU A 29 -1.92 5.96 -3.68
CA GLU A 29 -2.96 5.13 -4.30
C GLU A 29 -2.82 3.69 -3.84
N TYR A 30 -3.95 3.00 -3.70
CA TYR A 30 -3.94 1.55 -3.51
C TYR A 30 -3.56 0.86 -4.80
N VAL A 31 -2.67 -0.12 -4.70
CA VAL A 31 -2.22 -0.91 -5.84
C VAL A 31 -2.36 -2.39 -5.50
N ASP A 32 -2.98 -3.16 -6.40
CA ASP A 32 -3.09 -4.61 -6.25
C ASP A 32 -1.69 -5.24 -6.29
N TYR A 33 -1.39 -6.14 -5.35
CA TYR A 33 -0.08 -6.81 -5.28
C TYR A 33 0.33 -7.58 -6.55
N ARG A 34 -0.63 -7.86 -7.45
CA ARG A 34 -0.39 -8.55 -8.73
C ARG A 34 0.01 -7.62 -9.86
N GLU A 35 -0.04 -6.30 -9.65
CA GLU A 35 0.42 -5.36 -10.67
C GLU A 35 1.90 -5.61 -11.00
N THR A 36 2.21 -5.61 -12.30
CA THR A 36 3.55 -5.96 -12.81
C THR A 36 4.43 -4.74 -13.04
N SER A 37 3.88 -3.55 -12.88
CA SER A 37 4.58 -2.27 -13.01
C SER A 37 4.07 -1.28 -11.97
N LEU A 38 5.00 -0.55 -11.37
CA LEU A 38 4.73 0.59 -10.47
C LEU A 38 5.25 1.89 -11.08
N SER A 39 5.29 1.96 -12.41
CA SER A 39 5.70 3.17 -13.12
C SER A 39 4.76 4.32 -12.78
N GLY A 40 5.32 5.48 -12.44
CA GLY A 40 4.56 6.66 -12.02
C GLY A 40 4.41 6.82 -10.50
N PHE A 41 4.98 5.92 -9.71
CA PHE A 41 5.13 6.08 -8.27
C PHE A 41 6.57 6.43 -7.91
N ASP A 42 6.72 7.33 -6.93
CA ASP A 42 8.01 7.74 -6.36
C ASP A 42 8.45 6.82 -5.20
N GLY A 43 7.54 6.00 -4.68
CA GLY A 43 7.82 5.08 -3.58
C GLY A 43 6.73 4.04 -3.37
N VAL A 44 7.08 3.00 -2.62
CA VAL A 44 6.19 1.86 -2.33
C VAL A 44 6.04 1.70 -0.83
N LEU A 45 4.80 1.57 -0.37
CA LEU A 45 4.42 1.33 1.00
C LEU A 45 3.83 -0.07 1.10
N ILE A 46 4.47 -0.93 1.89
CA ILE A 46 4.08 -2.33 2.08
C ILE A 46 3.43 -2.45 3.46
N PRO A 47 2.10 -2.61 3.56
CA PRO A 47 1.42 -2.66 4.85
C PRO A 47 1.70 -3.96 5.60
N GLY A 48 1.72 -3.85 6.92
CA GLY A 48 1.74 -5.01 7.82
C GLY A 48 0.38 -5.70 7.91
N GLY A 49 0.36 -6.83 8.63
CA GLY A 49 -0.83 -7.63 8.88
C GLY A 49 -0.55 -9.11 8.72
N PHE A 50 -1.61 -9.86 8.38
CA PHE A 50 -1.57 -11.29 8.15
C PHE A 50 -1.83 -11.61 6.67
N SER A 51 -1.04 -10.99 5.78
CA SER A 51 -1.11 -11.28 4.35
C SER A 51 -1.01 -12.79 4.10
N PHE A 52 -1.99 -13.34 3.38
CA PHE A 52 -2.16 -14.78 3.13
C PHE A 52 -2.46 -15.67 4.35
N GLY A 53 -2.73 -15.06 5.52
CA GLY A 53 -3.18 -15.73 6.74
C GLY A 53 -2.08 -16.42 7.56
N ILE A 54 -2.49 -16.87 8.75
CA ILE A 54 -1.83 -17.96 9.48
C ILE A 54 -2.65 -19.21 9.15
N THR A 55 -2.05 -20.16 8.42
CA THR A 55 -2.57 -21.53 8.30
C THR A 55 -2.58 -22.24 9.65
#